data_AF-A0A1C5XQL3-F1
#
_entry.id   AF-A0A1C5XQL3-F1
#
_cell.length_a   1.000
_cell.length_b   1.000
_cell.length_c   1.000
_cell.angle_alpha   90.00
_cell.angle_beta   90.00
_cell.angle_gamma   90.00
#
_symmetry.space_group_name_H-M   'P 1'
#
loop_
_entity.id
_entity.type
_entity.pdbx_description
1 polymer ?
#
loop_
_entity_poly.entity_id
_entity_poly.type
_entity_poly.pdbx_seq_one_letter_code
_entity_poly.pdbx_strand_id
1 'polypeptide(L)' 'MGLGHDRLDELVELMLDTVCSRRETIRIAGDGYPAEVVKFRFLELNSSHIEYALDRMQDNTTYVRNIKK' A
#
# COMPACT_ATOMS: atom_id res chain seq x y z
N MET A 1 -18.95 3.93 14.06
CA MET A 1 -18.34 3.12 12.99
C MET A 1 -16.89 3.55 12.91
N GLY A 2 -15.97 2.62 13.17
CA GLY A 2 -14.58 2.94 13.47
C GLY A 2 -13.80 3.28 12.22
N LEU A 3 -13.29 4.51 12.13
CA LEU A 3 -12.44 5.03 11.05
C LEU A 3 -11.26 4.12 10.65
N GLY A 4 -10.85 3.20 11.53
CA GLY A 4 -9.77 2.25 11.26
C GLY A 4 -10.18 1.06 10.38
N HIS A 5 -11.46 0.66 10.40
CA HIS A 5 -11.93 -0.48 9.62
C HIS A 5 -12.07 -0.12 8.14
N ASP A 6 -12.66 1.06 7.85
CA ASP A 6 -12.83 1.54 6.48
C ASP A 6 -11.48 1.74 5.77
N ARG A 7 -10.45 2.25 6.49
CA ARG A 7 -9.09 2.40 5.96
C ARG A 7 -8.38 1.07 5.73
N LEU A 8 -8.66 0.07 6.55
CA LEU A 8 -8.11 -1.27 6.37
C LEU A 8 -8.70 -1.92 5.13
N ASP A 9 -10.02 -1.80 4.92
CA ASP A 9 -10.70 -2.30 3.72
C ASP A 9 -10.15 -1.65 2.45
N GLU A 10 -9.98 -0.31 2.42
CA GLU A 10 -9.37 0.39 1.27
C GLU A 10 -7.95 -0.11 0.96
N LEU A 11 -7.14 -0.35 2.00
CA LEU A 11 -5.79 -0.88 1.83
C LEU A 11 -5.83 -2.30 1.25
N VAL A 12 -6.69 -3.17 1.77
CA VAL A 12 -6.87 -4.53 1.27
C VAL A 12 -7.35 -4.53 -0.18
N GLU A 13 -8.30 -3.67 -0.54
CA GLU A 13 -8.78 -3.51 -1.91
C GLU A 13 -7.64 -3.12 -2.86
N LEU A 14 -6.79 -2.16 -2.47
CA LEU A 14 -5.60 -1.77 -3.24
C LEU A 14 -4.60 -2.93 -3.40
N MET A 15 -4.40 -3.73 -2.35
CA MET A 15 -3.54 -4.92 -2.42
C MET A 15 -4.10 -5.93 -3.42
N LEU A 16 -5.41 -6.19 -3.37
CA LEU A 16 -6.10 -7.10 -4.28
C LEU A 16 -5.98 -6.64 -5.73
N ASP A 17 -6.24 -5.37 -6.01
CA ASP A 17 -6.09 -4.79 -7.35
C ASP A 17 -4.66 -4.93 -7.89
N THR A 18 -3.67 -4.75 -7.01
CA THR A 18 -2.27 -4.87 -7.37
C THR A 18 -1.87 -6.32 -7.68
N VAL A 19 -2.24 -7.26 -6.80
CA VAL A 19 -1.91 -8.69 -6.94
C VAL A 19 -2.64 -9.32 -8.13
N CYS A 20 -3.90 -8.96 -8.34
CA CYS A 20 -4.72 -9.45 -9.46
C CYS A 20 -4.47 -8.73 -10.78
N SER A 21 -3.64 -7.68 -10.80
CA SER A 21 -3.33 -6.93 -12.02
C SER A 21 -2.72 -7.81 -13.12
N ARG A 22 -3.12 -7.61 -14.37
CA ARG A 22 -2.52 -8.27 -15.56
C ARG A 22 -1.41 -7.45 -16.20
N ARG A 23 -1.07 -6.29 -15.63
CA ARG A 23 -0.01 -5.41 -16.17
C ARG A 23 1.36 -6.07 -16.00
N GLU A 24 2.25 -5.84 -16.95
CA GLU A 24 3.66 -6.28 -16.85
C GLU A 24 4.49 -5.38 -15.94
N THR A 25 4.12 -4.09 -15.84
CA THR A 25 4.83 -3.11 -15.00
C THR A 25 3.86 -2.27 -14.18
N ILE A 26 4.32 -1.86 -13.00
CA ILE A 26 3.60 -0.96 -12.07
C ILE A 26 4.49 0.23 -11.77
N ARG A 27 3.93 1.44 -11.87
CA ARG A 27 4.63 2.68 -11.56
C ARG A 27 4.53 3.00 -10.06
N ILE A 28 5.67 3.14 -9.40
CA ILE A 28 5.78 3.51 -7.98
C ILE A 28 6.76 4.68 -7.88
N ALA A 29 6.30 5.81 -7.34
CA ALA A 29 7.10 7.03 -7.19
C ALA A 29 7.76 7.57 -8.48
N GLY A 30 7.15 7.31 -9.64
CA GLY A 30 7.66 7.71 -10.97
C GLY A 30 8.48 6.64 -11.68
N ASP A 31 8.98 5.63 -10.95
CA ASP A 31 9.75 4.53 -11.52
C ASP A 31 8.85 3.35 -11.90
N GLY A 32 9.17 2.66 -12.99
CA GLY A 32 8.51 1.43 -13.42
C GLY A 32 9.17 0.21 -12.79
N TYR A 33 8.38 -0.60 -12.08
CA TYR A 33 8.82 -1.87 -11.51
C TYR A 33 8.11 -3.03 -12.23
N PRO A 34 8.75 -4.20 -12.41
CA PRO A 34 8.06 -5.40 -12.87
C PRO A 34 6.91 -5.73 -11.92
N ALA A 35 5.73 -6.02 -12.47
CA ALA A 35 4.55 -6.26 -11.66
C ALA A 35 4.76 -7.42 -10.69
N GLU A 36 5.42 -8.51 -11.11
CA GLU A 36 5.72 -9.65 -10.25
C GLU A 36 6.49 -9.28 -8.98
N VAL A 37 7.47 -8.36 -9.08
CA VAL A 37 8.24 -7.87 -7.93
C VAL A 37 7.34 -7.11 -6.96
N VAL A 38 6.44 -6.28 -7.50
CA VAL A 38 5.49 -5.51 -6.68
C VAL A 38 4.49 -6.45 -6.00
N LYS A 39 3.94 -7.43 -6.73
CA LYS A 39 3.03 -8.44 -6.19
C LYS A 39 3.67 -9.25 -5.07
N PHE A 40 4.91 -9.71 -5.28
CA PHE A 40 5.66 -10.45 -4.27
C PHE A 40 5.79 -9.64 -2.97
N ARG A 41 6.17 -8.36 -3.06
CA ARG A 41 6.25 -7.46 -1.90
C ARG A 41 4.91 -7.28 -1.18
N PHE A 42 3.81 -7.20 -1.93
CA PHE A 42 2.47 -7.12 -1.33
C PHE A 42 2.08 -8.42 -0.60
N LEU A 43 2.48 -9.58 -1.13
CA LEU A 43 2.24 -10.88 -0.49
C LEU A 43 3.10 -11.11 0.76
N GLU A 44 4.23 -10.42 0.89
CA GLU A 44 5.08 -10.46 2.09
C GLU A 44 4.56 -9.56 3.23
N LEU A 45 3.55 -8.73 2.98
CA LEU A 45 2.98 -7.87 4.01
C LEU A 45 2.28 -8.71 5.10
N ASN A 46 2.37 -8.23 6.33
CA ASN A 46 1.77 -8.83 7.51
C ASN A 46 1.13 -7.73 8.38
N SER A 47 0.44 -8.11 9.45
CA SER A 47 -0.28 -7.16 10.31
C SER A 47 0.59 -6.00 10.79
N SER A 48 1.86 -6.23 11.12
CA SER A 48 2.77 -5.18 11.58
C SER A 48 3.07 -4.12 10.51
N HIS A 49 3.17 -4.52 9.24
CA HIS A 49 3.34 -3.56 8.14
C HIS A 49 2.08 -2.70 7.93
N ILE A 50 0.91 -3.33 8.09
CA ILE A 50 -0.40 -2.67 7.94
C ILE A 50 -0.64 -1.69 9.09
N GLU A 51 -0.38 -2.11 10.33
CA GLU A 51 -0.45 -1.27 11.52
C GLU A 51 0.48 -0.06 11.38
N TYR A 52 1.72 -0.26 10.94
CA TYR A 52 2.65 0.84 10.70
C TYR A 52 2.11 1.84 9.67
N ALA A 53 1.55 1.37 8.55
CA ALA A 53 1.00 2.27 7.54
C ALA A 53 -0.19 3.09 8.09
N LEU A 54 -1.11 2.43 8.80
CA LEU A 54 -2.30 3.07 9.37
C LEU A 54 -1.94 4.08 10.48
N ASP A 55 -0.98 3.74 11.34
CA ASP A 55 -0.44 4.62 12.37
C ASP A 55 0.16 5.89 11.75
N ARG A 56 0.97 5.72 10.70
CA ARG A 56 1.58 6.86 9.99
C ARG A 56 0.56 7.70 9.23
N MET A 57 -0.51 7.11 8.72
CA MET A 57 -1.61 7.87 8.09
C MET A 57 -2.40 8.69 9.12
N GLN A 58 -2.54 8.19 10.35
CA GLN A 58 -3.18 8.93 11.44
C GLN A 58 -2.30 10.08 11.96
N ASP A 59 -1.00 9.86 12.09
CA ASP A 59 -0.04 10.86 12.54
C ASP A 59 0.21 11.99 11.51
N ASN A 60 0.07 11.71 10.21
CA ASN A 60 0.32 12.68 9.15
C ASN A 60 -0.99 13.26 8.58
N THR A 61 -1.63 14.18 9.31
CA THR A 61 -2.92 14.78 8.93
C THR A 61 -2.81 15.94 7.92
N THR A 62 -1.59 16.43 7.63
CA THR A 62 -1.42 17.69 6.86
C THR A 62 -0.43 17.61 5.70
N TYR A 63 0.51 16.65 5.68
CA TYR A 63 1.51 16.56 4.60
C TYR A 63 1.98 15.12 4.36
N VAL A 64 1.52 14.53 3.25
CA VAL A 64 1.99 13.22 2.80
C VAL A 64 3.29 13.39 2.04
N ARG A 65 4.39 12.86 2.59
CA ARG A 65 5.71 12.79 1.94
C ARG A 65 6.06 11.36 1.55
N ASN A 66 6.84 11.20 0.50
CA ASN A 66 7.37 9.89 0.10
C ASN A 66 8.33 9.38 1.18
N ILE A 67 8.12 8.16 1.69
CA ILE A 67 8.96 7.56 2.75
C ILE A 67 10.43 7.43 2.34
N LYS A 68 10.72 7.35 1.04
CA LYS A 68 12.09 7.26 0.50
C LYS A 68 12.79 8.61 0.34
N LYS A 69 12.08 9.74 0.48
CA LYS A 69 12.60 11.10 0.30
C LYS A 69 12.57 11.87 1.61
#